data_AF-A0A819U9U3-F1
#
_entry.id   AF-A0A819U9U3-F1
#
_cell.length_a   1.000
_cell.length_b   1.000
_cell.length_c   1.000
_cell.angle_alpha   90.00
_cell.angle_beta   90.00
_cell.angle_gamma   90.00
#
_symmetry.space_group_name_H-M   'P 1'
#
loop_
_entity.id
_entity.type
_entity.pdbx_description
1 polymer ?
#
loop_
_entity_poly.entity_id
_entity_poly.type
_entity_poly.pdbx_seq_one_letter_code
_entity_poly.pdbx_strand_id
1 'polypeptide(L)'
;MNSTVTISPYDTGDNAWMMTSTALVLLMTPALAFFYGGLVEHKNILNQLFLSFICMGIVFVQWVLFGFSFAFGPPVSPGFGSFDWAVLRFGELYNPNYSPTYPLLTYCAYQGTFAVITPALISGAIVGRMKIIPYM
;
A
#
# COMPACT_ATOMS: atom_id res chain seq x y z
N MET A 1 -1.14 43.98 0.95
CA MET A 1 -0.32 43.52 -0.20
C MET A 1 0.77 42.60 0.34
N ASN A 2 0.50 41.29 0.35
CA ASN A 2 1.45 40.17 0.21
C ASN A 2 0.72 38.89 0.62
N SER A 3 -0.17 38.46 -0.27
CA SER A 3 -0.45 37.03 -0.41
C SER A 3 0.86 36.40 -0.86
N THR A 4 1.65 35.92 0.10
CA THR A 4 2.73 34.97 -0.17
C THR A 4 2.07 33.76 -0.79
N VAL A 5 2.01 33.76 -2.12
CA VAL A 5 1.86 32.56 -2.92
C VAL A 5 3.05 31.71 -2.51
N THR A 6 2.87 30.86 -1.49
CA THR A 6 3.73 29.71 -1.30
C THR A 6 3.56 28.95 -2.59
N ILE A 7 4.51 29.13 -3.51
CA ILE A 7 4.73 28.20 -4.60
C ILE A 7 4.79 26.84 -3.94
N SER A 8 3.67 26.11 -3.94
CA SER A 8 3.70 24.69 -3.66
C SER A 8 4.80 24.18 -4.59
N PRO A 9 5.84 23.49 -4.10
CA PRO A 9 6.88 22.92 -4.97
C PRO A 9 6.26 21.73 -5.72
N TYR A 10 5.04 21.86 -6.24
CA TYR A 10 4.33 20.80 -6.89
C TYR A 10 4.95 20.59 -8.26
N ASP A 11 5.71 19.53 -8.39
CA ASP A 11 6.29 19.10 -9.66
C ASP A 11 5.41 17.98 -10.24
N THR A 12 4.82 18.28 -11.39
CA THR A 12 4.01 17.31 -12.14
C THR A 12 4.82 16.10 -12.60
N GLY A 13 6.12 16.27 -12.87
CA GLY A 13 7.04 15.21 -13.24
C GLY A 13 7.27 14.23 -12.09
N ASP A 14 7.51 14.74 -10.88
CA ASP A 14 7.66 13.90 -9.69
C ASP A 14 6.36 13.14 -9.39
N ASN A 15 5.20 13.80 -9.48
CA ASN A 15 3.92 13.14 -9.28
C ASN A 15 3.66 12.05 -10.34
N ALA A 16 3.94 12.34 -11.62
CA ALA A 16 3.81 11.37 -12.70
C ALA A 16 4.74 10.17 -12.52
N TRP A 17 5.99 10.41 -12.10
CA TRP A 17 6.95 9.35 -11.81
C TRP A 17 6.52 8.49 -10.62
N MET A 18 6.01 9.10 -9.55
CA MET A 18 5.50 8.38 -8.38
C MET A 18 4.25 7.55 -8.71
N MET A 19 3.32 8.06 -9.50
CA MET A 19 2.16 7.30 -9.98
C MET A 19 2.59 6.12 -10.88
N THR A 20 3.55 6.35 -11.77
CA THR A 20 4.11 5.28 -12.63
C THR A 20 4.79 4.21 -11.79
N SER A 21 5.60 4.61 -10.81
CA SER A 21 6.27 3.71 -9.88
C SER A 21 5.27 2.91 -9.06
N THR A 22 4.19 3.54 -8.59
CA THR A 22 3.08 2.87 -7.89
C THR A 22 2.45 1.79 -8.77
N ALA A 23 2.18 2.08 -10.05
CA ALA A 23 1.64 1.10 -10.99
C ALA A 23 2.59 -0.09 -11.23
N LEU A 24 3.91 0.17 -11.33
CA LEU A 24 4.92 -0.88 -11.48
C LEU A 24 4.98 -1.80 -10.26
N VAL A 25 4.93 -1.26 -9.04
CA VAL A 25 4.92 -2.07 -7.81
C VAL A 25 3.61 -2.84 -7.66
N LEU A 26 2.47 -2.22 -7.99
CA LEU A 26 1.17 -2.90 -7.97
C LEU A 26 1.12 -4.09 -8.94
N LEU A 27 1.81 -4.02 -10.07
CA LEU A 27 1.93 -5.14 -11.02
C LEU A 27 2.69 -6.34 -10.43
N MET A 28 3.56 -6.13 -9.43
CA MET A 28 4.28 -7.22 -8.78
C MET A 28 3.35 -8.16 -8.00
N THR A 29 2.25 -7.66 -7.43
CA THR A 29 1.33 -8.48 -6.63
C THR A 29 0.69 -9.63 -7.43
N PRO A 30 0.05 -9.39 -8.61
CA PRO A 30 -0.44 -10.48 -9.44
C PRO A 30 0.72 -11.28 -10.08
N ALA A 31 1.85 -10.66 -10.42
CA ALA A 31 3.01 -11.38 -10.95
C ALA A 31 3.52 -12.44 -9.97
N LEU A 32 3.57 -12.11 -8.67
CA LEU A 32 3.92 -13.06 -7.61
C LEU A 32 2.84 -14.12 -7.43
N ALA A 33 1.56 -13.77 -7.53
CA ALA A 33 0.48 -14.76 -7.45
C ALA A 33 0.61 -15.83 -8.54
N PHE A 34 0.95 -15.44 -9.77
CA PHE A 34 1.24 -16.38 -10.86
C PHE A 34 2.54 -17.14 -10.65
N PHE A 35 3.60 -16.47 -10.18
CA PHE A 35 4.88 -17.11 -9.88
C PHE A 35 4.74 -18.22 -8.83
N TYR A 36 4.12 -17.92 -7.68
CA TYR A 36 3.86 -18.92 -6.63
C TYR A 36 2.79 -19.93 -7.05
N GLY A 37 1.80 -19.52 -7.84
CA GLY A 37 0.81 -20.44 -8.42
C GLY A 37 1.46 -21.49 -9.33
N GLY A 38 2.48 -21.14 -10.10
CA GLY A 38 3.21 -22.07 -10.98
C GLY A 38 4.16 -23.02 -10.25
N LEU A 39 4.61 -22.67 -9.03
CA LEU A 39 5.49 -23.51 -8.20
C LEU A 39 4.72 -24.54 -7.35
N VAL A 40 3.41 -24.39 -7.25
CA VAL A 40 2.55 -25.19 -6.38
C VAL A 40 1.94 -26.35 -7.17
N GLU A 41 1.64 -27.47 -6.49
CA GLU A 41 0.96 -28.61 -7.09
C GLU A 41 -0.34 -28.19 -7.82
N HIS A 42 -0.60 -28.78 -9.00
CA HIS A 42 -1.73 -28.42 -9.87
C HIS A 42 -3.09 -28.34 -9.17
N LYS A 43 -3.34 -29.19 -8.17
CA LYS A 43 -4.58 -29.21 -7.39
C LYS A 43 -4.80 -27.96 -6.52
N ASN A 44 -3.74 -27.23 -6.18
CA ASN A 44 -3.75 -26.11 -5.24
C ASN A 44 -3.55 -24.74 -5.94
N ILE A 45 -3.35 -24.70 -7.25
CA ILE A 45 -3.08 -23.46 -8.02
C ILE A 45 -4.25 -22.47 -7.92
N LEU A 46 -5.48 -22.95 -8.15
CA LEU A 46 -6.68 -22.11 -8.08
C LEU A 46 -6.87 -21.53 -6.67
N ASN A 47 -6.61 -22.34 -5.65
CA ASN A 47 -6.68 -21.89 -4.27
C ASN A 47 -5.65 -20.79 -3.99
N GLN A 48 -4.43 -20.93 -4.51
CA GLN A 48 -3.37 -19.95 -4.32
C GLN A 48 -3.66 -18.61 -5.00
N LEU A 49 -4.18 -18.64 -6.23
CA LEU A 49 -4.55 -17.42 -6.95
C LEU A 49 -5.71 -16.69 -6.25
N PHE A 50 -6.73 -17.42 -5.80
CA PHE A 50 -7.87 -16.84 -5.11
C PHE A 50 -7.50 -16.22 -3.75
N LEU A 51 -6.63 -16.91 -2.99
CA LEU A 51 -6.11 -16.43 -1.71
C LEU A 51 -5.34 -15.11 -1.87
N SER A 52 -4.47 -15.03 -2.88
CA SER A 52 -3.68 -13.82 -3.15
C SER A 52 -4.58 -12.62 -3.52
N PHE A 53 -5.64 -12.84 -4.32
CA PHE A 53 -6.61 -11.79 -4.65
C PHE A 53 -7.41 -11.30 -3.45
N ILE A 54 -7.86 -12.21 -2.58
CA ILE A 54 -8.62 -11.81 -1.39
C ILE A 54 -7.74 -11.05 -0.40
N CYS A 55 -6.54 -11.53 -0.13
CA CYS A 55 -5.63 -10.85 0.78
C CYS A 55 -5.20 -9.48 0.27
N MET A 56 -5.02 -9.33 -1.04
CA MET A 56 -4.83 -8.03 -1.66
C MET A 56 -5.98 -7.06 -1.32
N GLY A 57 -7.23 -7.51 -1.43
CA GLY A 57 -8.40 -6.70 -1.08
C GLY A 57 -8.50 -6.35 0.41
N ILE A 58 -8.28 -7.33 1.30
CA ILE A 58 -8.34 -7.11 2.76
C ILE A 58 -7.28 -6.11 3.19
N VAL A 59 -6.06 -6.27 2.70
CA VAL A 59 -4.92 -5.43 3.09
C VAL A 59 -5.06 -4.04 2.51
N PHE A 60 -5.59 -3.91 1.29
CA PHE A 60 -5.93 -2.60 0.72
C PHE A 60 -6.98 -1.87 1.59
N VAL A 61 -8.03 -2.56 2.01
CA VAL A 61 -9.06 -1.98 2.88
C VAL A 61 -8.46 -1.60 4.24
N GLN A 62 -7.68 -2.49 4.85
CA GLN A 62 -6.98 -2.24 6.12
C GLN A 62 -6.04 -1.01 6.02
N TRP A 63 -5.32 -0.88 4.90
CA TRP A 63 -4.41 0.23 4.63
C TRP A 63 -5.14 1.57 4.61
N VAL A 64 -6.27 1.63 3.89
CA VAL A 64 -7.11 2.82 3.76
C VAL A 64 -7.79 3.18 5.08
N LEU A 65 -8.27 2.18 5.83
CA LEU A 65 -8.96 2.43 7.09
C LEU A 65 -8.04 3.00 8.16
N PHE A 66 -6.89 2.36 8.41
CA PHE A 66 -5.98 2.80 9.48
C PHE A 66 -4.50 2.54 9.23
N GLY A 67 -4.13 1.65 8.30
CA GLY A 67 -2.73 1.27 8.09
C GLY A 67 -1.81 2.44 7.73
N PHE A 68 -2.26 3.32 6.83
CA PHE A 68 -1.47 4.50 6.47
C PHE A 68 -1.28 5.46 7.66
N SER A 69 -2.35 5.71 8.42
CA SER A 69 -2.31 6.60 9.59
C SER A 69 -1.37 6.06 10.67
N PHE A 70 -1.41 4.75 10.91
CA PHE A 70 -0.55 4.13 11.91
C PHE A 70 0.93 4.14 11.53
N ALA A 71 1.24 4.06 10.23
CA ALA A 71 2.63 4.05 9.73
C ALA A 71 3.24 5.46 9.55
N PHE A 72 2.44 6.42 9.07
CA PHE A 72 2.94 7.73 8.64
C PHE A 72 2.19 8.93 9.25
N GLY A 73 1.16 8.67 10.06
CA GLY A 73 0.42 9.72 10.74
C GLY A 73 1.23 10.39 11.85
N PRO A 74 0.75 11.54 12.37
CA PRO A 74 1.36 12.25 13.48
C PRO A 74 1.64 11.30 14.65
N PRO A 75 2.86 11.28 15.21
CA PRO A 75 3.19 10.35 16.29
C PRO A 75 2.44 10.70 17.56
N VAL A 76 1.77 9.70 18.16
CA VAL A 76 1.18 9.82 19.51
C VAL A 76 2.25 9.53 20.57
N SER A 77 3.19 8.63 20.26
CA SER A 77 4.35 8.30 21.09
C SER A 77 5.50 7.80 20.20
N PRO A 78 6.74 7.70 20.72
CA PRO A 78 7.87 7.18 19.95
C PRO A 78 7.57 5.77 19.42
N GLY A 79 7.41 5.64 18.10
CA GLY A 79 7.13 4.38 17.42
C GLY A 79 5.65 4.05 17.17
N PHE A 80 4.69 4.87 17.66
CA PHE A 80 3.27 4.68 17.39
C PHE A 80 2.67 5.88 16.64
N GLY A 81 2.13 5.63 15.44
CA GLY A 81 1.34 6.61 14.70
C GLY A 81 -0.06 6.79 15.29
N SER A 82 -0.66 7.95 15.03
CA SER A 82 -2.05 8.26 15.38
C SER A 82 -3.05 7.62 14.42
N PHE A 83 -4.33 7.68 14.77
CA PHE A 83 -5.45 7.35 13.88
C PHE A 83 -6.07 8.60 13.23
N ASP A 84 -5.41 9.76 13.31
CA ASP A 84 -5.96 11.03 12.85
C ASP A 84 -6.11 11.09 11.32
N TRP A 85 -5.26 10.34 10.60
CA TRP A 85 -5.30 10.21 9.13
C TRP A 85 -6.05 8.96 8.66
N ALA A 86 -6.79 8.30 9.56
CA ALA A 86 -7.64 7.17 9.21
C ALA A 86 -8.66 7.55 8.13
N VAL A 87 -8.99 6.62 7.24
CA VAL A 87 -9.96 6.82 6.14
C VAL A 87 -9.57 7.99 5.22
N LEU A 88 -8.26 8.14 4.97
CA LEU A 88 -7.69 9.17 4.09
C LEU A 88 -8.00 10.62 4.53
N ARG A 89 -8.22 10.85 5.83
CA ARG A 89 -8.51 12.18 6.41
C ARG A 89 -7.22 12.96 6.68
N PHE A 90 -6.44 13.20 5.63
CA PHE A 90 -5.10 13.77 5.75
C PHE A 90 -5.06 15.22 6.24
N GLY A 91 -6.17 15.97 6.15
CA GLY A 91 -6.27 17.38 6.53
C GLY A 91 -5.54 18.30 5.53
N GLU A 92 -4.27 18.03 5.25
CA GLU A 92 -3.42 18.73 4.29
C GLU A 92 -3.13 17.87 3.05
N LEU A 93 -3.09 18.50 1.88
CA LEU A 93 -2.78 17.81 0.61
C LEU A 93 -1.29 17.51 0.44
N TYR A 94 -0.44 18.14 1.25
CA TYR A 94 1.00 18.16 1.13
C TYR A 94 1.62 17.99 2.52
N ASN A 95 2.71 17.23 2.61
CA ASN A 95 3.47 17.11 3.85
C ASN A 95 4.96 17.35 3.57
N PRO A 96 5.59 18.39 4.14
CA PRO A 96 6.99 18.71 3.90
C PRO A 96 7.97 17.56 4.21
N ASN A 97 7.61 16.65 5.13
CA ASN A 97 8.49 15.56 5.57
C ASN A 97 8.43 14.34 4.64
N TYR A 98 7.27 14.05 4.06
CA TYR A 98 7.03 12.80 3.31
C TYR A 98 6.81 13.02 1.82
N SER A 99 6.20 14.15 1.46
CA SER A 99 5.73 14.42 0.12
C SER A 99 6.01 15.88 -0.24
N PRO A 100 7.30 16.28 -0.35
CA PRO A 100 7.69 17.68 -0.49
C PRO A 100 7.51 18.25 -1.91
N THR A 101 7.17 17.42 -2.89
CA THR A 101 7.03 17.87 -4.28
C THR A 101 5.75 17.38 -4.96
N TYR A 102 4.96 16.54 -4.28
CA TYR A 102 3.79 15.86 -4.85
C TYR A 102 2.71 15.66 -3.76
N PRO A 103 1.49 15.22 -4.09
CA PRO A 103 0.41 15.07 -3.13
C PRO A 103 0.64 13.89 -2.17
N LEU A 104 0.26 14.07 -0.90
CA LEU A 104 0.36 13.01 0.11
C LEU A 104 -0.47 11.76 -0.26
N LEU A 105 -1.54 11.94 -1.05
CA LEU A 105 -2.32 10.83 -1.59
C LEU A 105 -1.50 9.92 -2.50
N THR A 106 -0.62 10.48 -3.35
CA THR A 106 0.27 9.70 -4.22
C THR A 106 1.27 8.92 -3.38
N TYR A 107 1.80 9.52 -2.31
CA TYR A 107 2.65 8.81 -1.34
C TYR A 107 1.90 7.65 -0.65
N CYS A 108 0.66 7.90 -0.21
CA CYS A 108 -0.20 6.88 0.40
C CYS A 108 -0.47 5.70 -0.55
N ALA A 109 -0.73 5.98 -1.82
CA ALA A 109 -0.92 4.95 -2.84
C ALA A 109 0.35 4.15 -3.06
N TYR A 110 1.50 4.82 -3.21
CA TYR A 110 2.81 4.18 -3.38
C TYR A 110 3.12 3.23 -2.21
N GLN A 111 3.03 3.71 -0.97
CA GLN A 111 3.29 2.89 0.21
C GLN A 111 2.25 1.76 0.38
N GLY A 112 1.00 1.99 -0.01
CA GLY A 112 -0.04 0.97 -0.01
C GLY A 112 0.30 -0.24 -0.87
N THR A 113 1.01 -0.06 -1.98
CA THR A 113 1.44 -1.21 -2.81
C THR A 113 2.46 -2.11 -2.10
N PHE A 114 3.32 -1.56 -1.24
CA PHE A 114 4.24 -2.34 -0.41
C PHE A 114 3.53 -3.06 0.73
N ALA A 115 2.50 -2.44 1.31
CA ALA A 115 1.65 -3.12 2.29
C ALA A 115 0.91 -4.30 1.67
N VAL A 116 0.43 -4.15 0.44
CA VAL A 116 -0.30 -5.20 -0.29
C VAL A 116 0.59 -6.37 -0.72
N ILE A 117 1.86 -6.14 -1.10
CA ILE A 117 2.77 -7.22 -1.54
C ILE A 117 3.28 -8.10 -0.39
N THR A 118 3.37 -7.58 0.84
CA THR A 118 3.91 -8.31 2.00
C THR A 118 3.14 -9.60 2.33
N PRO A 119 1.81 -9.58 2.50
CA PRO A 119 1.04 -10.80 2.74
C PRO A 119 1.05 -11.74 1.54
N ALA A 120 1.14 -11.22 0.31
CA ALA A 120 1.28 -12.06 -0.88
C ALA A 120 2.56 -12.92 -0.83
N LEU A 121 3.70 -12.36 -0.39
CA LEU A 121 4.94 -13.12 -0.17
C LEU A 121 4.79 -14.17 0.93
N ILE A 122 4.10 -13.83 2.02
CA ILE A 122 3.82 -14.75 3.12
C ILE A 122 2.91 -15.90 2.65
N SER A 123 1.87 -15.62 1.84
CA SER A 123 1.00 -16.66 1.28
C SER A 123 1.79 -17.68 0.47
N GLY A 124 2.70 -17.20 -0.39
CA GLY A 124 3.52 -18.03 -1.28
C GLY A 124 4.43 -19.01 -0.55
N ALA A 125 4.86 -18.68 0.67
CA ALA A 125 5.69 -19.57 1.49
C ALA A 125 4.89 -20.69 2.19
N ILE A 126 3.57 -20.52 2.37
CA ILE A 126 2.75 -21.38 3.24
C ILE A 126 1.68 -22.16 2.44
N VAL A 127 1.71 -22.06 1.11
CA VAL A 127 0.74 -22.72 0.22
C VAL A 127 0.69 -24.23 0.45
N GLY A 128 -0.52 -24.76 0.61
CA GLY A 128 -0.76 -26.19 0.82
C GLY A 128 -0.50 -26.68 2.25
N ARG A 129 -0.09 -25.80 3.18
CA ARG A 129 0.17 -26.15 4.60
C ARG A 129 -0.78 -25.49 5.60
N MET A 130 -1.63 -24.54 5.18
CA MET A 130 -2.62 -23.87 6.03
C MET A 130 -4.02 -23.81 5.40
N LYS A 131 -5.04 -23.72 6.25
CA LYS A 131 -6.43 -23.45 5.84
C LYS A 131 -6.59 -21.96 5.53
N ILE A 132 -7.49 -21.62 4.59
CA ILE A 132 -7.76 -20.26 4.11
C ILE A 132 -8.26 -19.33 5.23
N ILE A 133 -9.15 -19.83 6.10
CA ILE A 133 -9.80 -19.02 7.14
C ILE A 133 -8.82 -18.42 8.16
N PRO A 134 -7.89 -19.18 8.79
CA PRO A 134 -6.93 -18.58 9.72
C PRO A 134 -5.82 -17.75 9.05
N TYR A 135 -5.74 -17.73 7.72
CA TYR A 135 -4.77 -16.92 6.99
C TYR A 135 -5.29 -15.50 6.66
N MET A 136 -6.61 -15.36 6.53
CA MET A 136 -7.30 -14.09 6.29
C MET A 136 -7.52 -13.32 7.59
#